data_AF-A7BCS9-F1
#
_entry.id   AF-A7BCS9-F1
#
_cell.length_a   1.000
_cell.length_b   1.000
_cell.length_c   1.000
_cell.angle_alpha   90.00
_cell.angle_beta   90.00
_cell.angle_gamma   90.00
#
_symmetry.space_group_name_H-M   'P 1'
#
loop_
_entity.id
_entity.type
_entity.pdbx_description
1 polymer ?
#
loop_
_entity_poly.entity_id
_entity_poly.type
_entity_poly.pdbx_seq_one_letter_code
_entity_poly.pdbx_strand_id
1 'polypeptide(L)'
;MNDGAQIVNFSASSSLQGDELKWTVARALTKGVIITAAAGNEATDENSSSLSQWSGVVGVSAIGVDGNRQDYSSWGQGVTTTAVGGPVKTHDFATNQIVETSGTSFSSPIVAGVLALARQKWPNASSNQLLQLLVKTGLNPDHTWNQYTGYGGIDPGAMLNADPTTLPDVNPLADKGNGSSPTPDEVQQYADGVVNPAQIVNDNSYSYRGFDESLITDPLVTVPTHLGTSPRYHAK
;
A
#
# COMPACT_ATOMS: atom_id res chain seq x y z
N MET A 1 -4.90 11.48 -2.21
CA MET A 1 -5.94 10.62 -2.82
C MET A 1 -6.99 11.43 -3.55
N ASN A 2 -7.58 12.46 -2.92
CA ASN A 2 -8.64 13.27 -3.55
C ASN A 2 -8.21 14.02 -4.82
N ASP A 3 -6.94 14.41 -4.92
CA ASP A 3 -6.42 15.14 -6.09
C ASP A 3 -5.99 14.22 -7.25
N GLY A 4 -6.48 12.97 -7.29
CA GLY A 4 -6.27 12.04 -8.40
C GLY A 4 -4.99 11.22 -8.37
N ALA A 5 -4.20 11.30 -7.29
CA ALA A 5 -3.03 10.44 -7.10
C ALA A 5 -3.44 8.95 -7.12
N GLN A 6 -2.88 8.18 -8.06
CA GLN A 6 -3.13 6.74 -8.22
C GLN A 6 -2.15 5.88 -7.41
N ILE A 7 -0.97 6.42 -7.09
CA ILE A 7 0.08 5.78 -6.30
C ILE A 7 0.59 6.81 -5.28
N VAL A 8 0.75 6.39 -4.03
CA VAL A 8 1.31 7.20 -2.94
C VAL A 8 2.50 6.46 -2.33
N ASN A 9 3.63 7.14 -2.20
CA ASN A 9 4.85 6.58 -1.62
C ASN A 9 5.12 7.14 -0.22
N PHE A 10 5.40 6.25 0.73
CA PHE A 10 5.85 6.58 2.08
C PHE A 10 7.25 6.00 2.31
N SER A 11 8.26 6.85 2.12
CA SER A 11 9.65 6.54 2.49
C SER A 11 9.89 6.74 3.99
N ALA A 12 9.01 6.17 4.83
CA ALA A 12 9.00 6.31 6.27
C ALA A 12 8.35 5.09 6.94
N SER A 13 8.71 4.84 8.20
CA SER A 13 8.07 3.86 9.09
C SER A 13 7.19 4.56 10.12
N SER A 14 6.23 3.83 10.69
CA SER A 14 5.35 4.33 11.74
C SER A 14 4.82 3.17 12.56
N SER A 15 4.89 3.30 13.88
CA SER A 15 4.29 2.35 14.83
C SER A 15 2.81 2.64 15.12
N LEU A 16 2.20 3.62 14.46
CA LEU A 16 0.78 3.90 14.61
C LEU A 16 -0.04 2.73 14.05
N GLN A 17 -0.86 2.14 14.91
CA GLN A 17 -1.76 1.01 14.59
C GLN A 17 -3.24 1.36 14.83
N GLY A 18 -3.56 2.65 14.95
CA GLY A 18 -4.91 3.14 15.25
C GLY A 18 -5.90 2.98 14.09
N ASP A 19 -7.19 3.07 14.42
CA ASP A 19 -8.29 2.99 13.45
C ASP A 19 -8.20 4.08 12.38
N GLU A 20 -7.63 5.25 12.69
CA GLU A 20 -7.49 6.34 11.74
C GLU A 20 -6.65 5.91 10.53
N LEU A 21 -5.56 5.18 10.77
CA LEU A 21 -4.70 4.68 9.72
C LEU A 21 -5.37 3.48 9.00
N LYS A 22 -6.04 2.60 9.75
CA LYS A 22 -6.82 1.50 9.17
C LYS A 22 -7.83 1.98 8.14
N TRP A 23 -8.64 2.98 8.48
CA TRP A 23 -9.65 3.52 7.58
C TRP A 23 -9.04 4.35 6.45
N THR A 24 -7.89 4.98 6.68
CA THR A 24 -7.12 5.63 5.59
C THR A 24 -6.62 4.61 4.57
N VAL A 25 -6.15 3.43 5.01
CA VAL A 25 -5.75 2.34 4.12
C VAL A 25 -6.98 1.77 3.42
N ALA A 26 -8.09 1.51 4.13
CA ALA A 26 -9.34 1.03 3.52
C ALA A 26 -9.84 1.98 2.41
N ARG A 27 -9.78 3.29 2.65
CA ARG A 27 -10.04 4.32 1.64
C ARG A 27 -9.13 4.21 0.42
N ALA A 28 -7.83 3.99 0.62
CA ALA A 28 -6.89 3.82 -0.48
C ALA A 28 -7.29 2.63 -1.36
N LEU A 29 -7.57 1.49 -0.72
CA LEU A 29 -7.92 0.24 -1.40
C LEU A 29 -9.24 0.38 -2.16
N THR A 30 -10.28 0.96 -1.55
CA THR A 30 -11.58 1.21 -2.23
C THR A 30 -11.47 2.17 -3.41
N LYS A 31 -10.55 3.15 -3.35
CA LYS A 31 -10.28 4.07 -4.48
C LYS A 31 -9.30 3.50 -5.51
N GLY A 32 -8.77 2.30 -5.29
CA GLY A 32 -7.73 1.71 -6.13
C GLY A 32 -6.42 2.52 -6.10
N VAL A 33 -6.13 3.25 -5.02
CA VAL A 33 -4.85 3.94 -4.83
C VAL A 33 -3.85 2.96 -4.25
N ILE A 34 -2.74 2.73 -4.94
CA ILE A 34 -1.67 1.87 -4.45
C ILE A 34 -0.80 2.65 -3.47
N ILE A 35 -0.55 2.08 -2.30
CA ILE A 35 0.38 2.63 -1.31
C ILE A 35 1.67 1.82 -1.36
N THR A 36 2.81 2.49 -1.44
CA THR A 36 4.15 1.88 -1.28
C THR A 36 4.76 2.40 0.01
N ALA A 37 5.45 1.53 0.75
CA ALA A 37 6.09 1.90 2.01
C ALA A 37 7.45 1.22 2.18
N ALA A 38 8.43 1.98 2.69
CA ALA A 38 9.75 1.46 3.04
C ALA A 38 9.67 0.47 4.21
N ALA A 39 10.47 -0.60 4.15
CA ALA A 39 10.50 -1.62 5.19
C ALA A 39 11.21 -1.16 6.48
N GLY A 40 12.17 -0.23 6.40
CA GLY A 40 13.03 0.19 7.52
C GLY A 40 14.51 -0.08 7.25
N ASN A 41 15.41 0.50 8.06
CA ASN A 41 16.87 0.45 7.89
C ASN A 41 17.62 0.00 9.16
N GLU A 42 16.90 -0.60 10.11
CA GLU A 42 17.38 -0.97 11.44
C GLU A 42 17.87 -2.42 11.51
N ALA A 43 17.88 -3.15 10.38
CA ALA A 43 18.19 -4.57 10.33
C ALA A 43 17.40 -5.39 11.37
N THR A 44 16.09 -5.16 11.43
CA THR A 44 15.18 -5.83 12.37
C THR A 44 13.91 -6.32 11.68
N ASP A 45 13.16 -7.17 12.38
CA ASP A 45 11.77 -7.49 12.05
C ASP A 45 10.88 -6.27 12.37
N GLU A 46 10.14 -5.80 11.37
CA GLU A 46 9.29 -4.60 11.40
C GLU A 46 7.78 -4.92 11.34
N ASN A 47 7.40 -6.15 11.70
CA ASN A 47 6.01 -6.61 11.73
C ASN A 47 5.08 -5.74 12.59
N SER A 48 5.60 -4.98 13.57
CA SER A 48 4.80 -4.12 14.46
C SER A 48 5.01 -2.62 14.26
N SER A 49 6.01 -2.20 13.46
CA SER A 49 6.50 -0.81 13.44
C SER A 49 6.69 -0.22 12.04
N SER A 50 6.36 -0.98 11.00
CA SER A 50 6.35 -0.48 9.62
C SER A 50 4.94 -0.33 9.06
N LEU A 51 4.77 0.66 8.17
CA LEU A 51 3.58 0.81 7.35
C LEU A 51 3.38 -0.38 6.38
N SER A 52 4.44 -1.14 6.11
CA SER A 52 4.37 -2.34 5.28
C SER A 52 3.48 -3.44 5.88
N GLN A 53 3.22 -3.44 7.19
CA GLN A 53 2.36 -4.45 7.83
C GLN A 53 0.88 -4.35 7.41
N TRP A 54 0.43 -3.16 7.00
CA TRP A 54 -0.97 -2.91 6.67
C TRP A 54 -1.39 -3.67 5.41
N SER A 55 -2.61 -4.20 5.42
CA SER A 55 -3.22 -4.88 4.29
C SER A 55 -3.22 -3.98 3.06
N GLY A 56 -2.86 -4.55 1.91
CA GLY A 56 -2.88 -3.88 0.62
C GLY A 56 -1.72 -2.90 0.35
N VAL A 57 -0.91 -2.56 1.36
CA VAL A 57 0.30 -1.74 1.18
C VAL A 57 1.39 -2.56 0.49
N VAL A 58 2.16 -1.98 -0.40
CA VAL A 58 3.35 -2.61 -1.01
C VAL A 58 4.54 -2.31 -0.12
N GLY A 59 4.99 -3.30 0.68
CA GLY A 59 6.19 -3.17 1.51
C GLY A 59 7.46 -3.37 0.69
N VAL A 60 8.43 -2.47 0.84
CA VAL A 60 9.64 -2.47 0.00
C VAL A 60 10.91 -2.54 0.85
N SER A 61 11.62 -3.66 0.74
CA SER A 61 12.96 -3.85 1.32
C SER A 61 14.06 -3.55 0.29
N ALA A 62 15.31 -3.48 0.74
CA ALA A 62 16.45 -3.02 -0.05
C ALA A 62 17.35 -4.18 -0.50
N ILE A 63 17.66 -4.19 -1.79
CA ILE A 63 18.70 -5.02 -2.40
C ILE A 63 19.84 -4.16 -2.98
N GLY A 64 20.99 -4.77 -3.23
CA GLY A 64 22.07 -4.19 -4.02
C GLY A 64 21.88 -4.41 -5.52
N VAL A 65 22.79 -3.87 -6.32
CA VAL A 65 22.83 -4.10 -7.78
C VAL A 65 23.20 -5.54 -8.14
N ASP A 66 23.72 -6.30 -7.19
CA ASP A 66 24.00 -7.73 -7.26
C ASP A 66 22.77 -8.60 -6.95
N GLY A 67 21.64 -7.98 -6.60
CA GLY A 67 20.40 -8.68 -6.23
C GLY A 67 20.36 -9.15 -4.78
N ASN A 68 21.43 -8.98 -4.00
CA ASN A 68 21.48 -9.42 -2.61
C ASN A 68 20.80 -8.41 -1.69
N ARG A 69 20.08 -8.91 -0.67
CA ARG A 69 19.51 -8.04 0.38
C ARG A 69 20.62 -7.25 1.05
N GLN A 70 20.40 -5.96 1.25
CA GLN A 70 21.29 -5.10 2.00
C GLN A 70 21.18 -5.39 3.51
N ASP A 71 22.32 -5.45 4.22
CA ASP A 71 22.37 -5.85 5.63
C ASP A 71 21.50 -4.95 6.53
N TYR A 72 21.47 -3.64 6.25
CA TYR A 72 20.66 -2.67 6.98
C TYR A 72 19.15 -2.85 6.78
N SER A 73 18.71 -3.51 5.69
CA SER A 73 17.30 -3.53 5.32
C SER A 73 16.48 -4.26 6.36
N SER A 74 15.52 -3.59 6.99
CA SER A 74 14.54 -4.30 7.82
C SER A 74 13.69 -5.25 6.97
N TRP A 75 13.06 -6.21 7.63
CA TRP A 75 12.29 -7.30 7.02
C TRP A 75 10.98 -7.53 7.77
N GLY A 76 10.14 -8.41 7.25
CA GLY A 76 8.93 -8.84 7.92
C GLY A 76 7.87 -9.35 6.96
N GLN A 77 6.77 -9.79 7.55
CA GLN A 77 5.58 -10.28 6.86
C GLN A 77 4.98 -9.21 5.92
N GLY A 78 5.19 -7.93 6.24
CA GLY A 78 4.75 -6.80 5.44
C GLY A 78 5.47 -6.63 4.08
N VAL A 79 6.66 -7.23 3.89
CA VAL A 79 7.48 -7.04 2.70
C VAL A 79 6.83 -7.71 1.48
N THR A 80 6.64 -6.96 0.40
CA THR A 80 6.03 -7.42 -0.84
C THR A 80 7.06 -7.63 -1.94
N THR A 81 8.04 -6.74 -2.06
CA THR A 81 9.05 -6.76 -3.13
C THR A 81 10.31 -6.04 -2.66
N THR A 82 11.35 -6.07 -3.49
CA THR A 82 12.57 -5.29 -3.27
C THR A 82 12.89 -4.39 -4.45
N ALA A 83 13.69 -3.36 -4.19
CA ALA A 83 14.37 -2.60 -5.22
C ALA A 83 15.75 -2.16 -4.72
N VAL A 84 16.58 -1.69 -5.63
CA VAL A 84 17.92 -1.19 -5.30
C VAL A 84 17.81 -0.09 -4.24
N GLY A 85 18.38 -0.35 -3.05
CA GLY A 85 18.33 0.59 -1.93
C GLY A 85 19.60 1.40 -1.77
N GLY A 86 20.70 1.01 -2.41
CA GLY A 86 21.96 1.73 -2.33
C GLY A 86 23.16 0.91 -2.78
N PRO A 87 24.30 1.58 -3.05
CA PRO A 87 24.44 3.03 -3.07
C PRO A 87 23.67 3.70 -4.22
N VAL A 88 22.95 4.80 -3.92
CA VAL A 88 22.25 5.63 -4.90
C VAL A 88 22.75 7.07 -4.82
N LYS A 89 22.84 7.74 -5.96
CA LYS A 89 23.19 9.16 -6.03
C LYS A 89 21.93 10.02 -5.90
N THR A 90 21.94 10.95 -4.96
CA THR A 90 20.83 11.89 -4.75
C THR A 90 21.35 13.33 -4.78
N HIS A 91 20.46 14.26 -5.09
CA HIS A 91 20.75 15.70 -4.98
C HIS A 91 20.39 16.16 -3.56
N ASP A 92 21.39 16.64 -2.84
CA ASP A 92 21.22 17.28 -1.54
C ASP A 92 20.93 18.77 -1.76
N PHE A 93 19.69 19.19 -1.50
CA PHE A 93 19.26 20.57 -1.69
C PHE A 93 19.90 21.56 -0.71
N ALA A 94 20.37 21.11 0.46
CA ALA A 94 20.99 22.00 1.45
C ALA A 94 22.41 22.37 1.03
N THR A 95 23.16 21.42 0.46
CA THR A 95 24.55 21.62 0.02
C THR A 95 24.69 21.85 -1.49
N ASN A 96 23.61 21.63 -2.25
CA ASN A 96 23.56 21.62 -3.71
C ASN A 96 24.57 20.64 -4.34
N GLN A 97 24.91 19.56 -3.64
CA GLN A 97 25.83 18.53 -4.10
C GLN A 97 25.10 17.24 -4.49
N ILE A 98 25.75 16.43 -5.32
CA ILE A 98 25.36 15.04 -5.48
C ILE A 98 26.03 14.24 -4.36
N VAL A 99 25.23 13.57 -3.55
CA VAL A 99 25.68 12.72 -2.46
C VAL A 99 25.32 11.27 -2.74
N GLU A 100 26.06 10.35 -2.14
CA GLU A 100 25.75 8.93 -2.17
C GLU A 100 25.06 8.53 -0.87
N THR A 101 23.96 7.80 -0.98
CA THR A 101 23.14 7.39 0.16
C THR A 101 22.58 5.98 -0.04
N SER A 102 22.03 5.40 1.02
CA SER A 102 21.44 4.07 1.02
C SER A 102 20.24 4.04 1.95
N GLY A 103 19.23 3.23 1.63
CA GLY A 103 18.05 3.03 2.46
C GLY A 103 16.86 2.48 1.68
N THR A 104 15.97 1.78 2.38
CA THR A 104 14.67 1.34 1.86
C THR A 104 13.79 2.52 1.43
N SER A 105 14.05 3.71 1.99
CA SER A 105 13.48 4.99 1.56
C SER A 105 13.73 5.33 0.08
N PHE A 106 14.77 4.77 -0.55
CA PHE A 106 15.06 4.92 -1.98
C PHE A 106 14.54 3.74 -2.80
N SER A 107 14.48 2.54 -2.23
CA SER A 107 13.83 1.39 -2.86
C SER A 107 12.34 1.62 -3.10
N SER A 108 11.62 2.14 -2.08
CA SER A 108 10.16 2.37 -2.15
C SER A 108 9.71 3.25 -3.33
N PRO A 109 10.30 4.43 -3.58
CA PRO A 109 9.91 5.26 -4.72
C PRO A 109 10.31 4.66 -6.08
N ILE A 110 11.33 3.80 -6.16
CA ILE A 110 11.63 3.04 -7.39
C ILE A 110 10.46 2.11 -7.71
N VAL A 111 9.96 1.36 -6.73
CA VAL A 111 8.79 0.49 -6.88
C VAL A 111 7.55 1.29 -7.28
N ALA A 112 7.30 2.43 -6.62
CA ALA A 112 6.20 3.33 -6.98
C ALA A 112 6.30 3.82 -8.43
N GLY A 113 7.50 4.18 -8.89
CA GLY A 113 7.76 4.62 -10.26
C GLY A 113 7.48 3.52 -11.30
N VAL A 114 7.90 2.28 -11.03
CA VAL A 114 7.63 1.14 -11.92
C VAL A 114 6.13 0.82 -11.99
N LEU A 115 5.43 0.84 -10.84
CA LEU A 115 3.97 0.70 -10.81
C LEU A 115 3.27 1.80 -11.61
N ALA A 116 3.79 3.03 -11.58
CA ALA A 116 3.26 4.14 -12.38
C ALA A 116 3.48 3.91 -13.89
N LEU A 117 4.65 3.41 -14.30
CA LEU A 117 4.92 3.03 -15.68
C LEU A 117 4.01 1.88 -16.14
N ALA A 118 3.79 0.87 -15.30
CA ALA A 118 2.87 -0.22 -15.59
C ALA A 118 1.42 0.28 -15.71
N ARG A 119 0.98 1.20 -14.83
CA ARG A 119 -0.34 1.87 -14.92
C ARG A 119 -0.49 2.63 -16.23
N GLN A 120 0.54 3.35 -16.67
CA GLN A 120 0.54 4.09 -17.93
C GLN A 120 0.45 3.14 -19.14
N LYS A 121 1.19 2.02 -19.11
CA LYS A 121 1.19 1.01 -20.16
C LYS A 121 -0.14 0.25 -20.25
N TRP A 122 -0.75 -0.03 -19.11
CA TRP A 122 -1.96 -0.84 -18.95
C TRP A 122 -3.10 -0.01 -18.33
N PRO A 123 -3.64 1.02 -19.01
CA PRO A 123 -4.60 1.96 -18.43
C PRO A 123 -5.94 1.32 -18.05
N ASN A 124 -6.28 0.18 -18.65
CA ASN A 124 -7.52 -0.56 -18.38
C ASN A 124 -7.38 -1.58 -17.24
N ALA A 125 -6.18 -1.81 -16.72
CA ALA A 125 -5.98 -2.71 -15.60
C ALA A 125 -6.51 -2.09 -14.31
N SER A 126 -7.05 -2.90 -13.40
CA SER A 126 -7.30 -2.45 -12.03
C SER A 126 -5.98 -2.33 -11.25
N SER A 127 -6.01 -1.63 -10.12
CA SER A 127 -4.84 -1.59 -9.23
C SER A 127 -4.53 -2.96 -8.62
N ASN A 128 -5.55 -3.78 -8.36
CA ASN A 128 -5.34 -5.17 -7.91
C ASN A 128 -4.63 -5.99 -8.98
N GLN A 129 -5.01 -5.85 -10.25
CA GLN A 129 -4.35 -6.52 -11.36
C GLN A 129 -2.89 -6.09 -11.53
N LEU A 130 -2.56 -4.81 -11.28
CA LEU A 130 -1.17 -4.35 -11.24
C LEU A 130 -0.39 -4.95 -10.06
N LEU A 131 -1.02 -5.10 -8.90
CA LEU A 131 -0.42 -5.78 -7.75
C LEU A 131 -0.23 -7.29 -8.00
N GLN A 132 -1.19 -7.94 -8.66
CA GLN A 132 -1.05 -9.33 -9.12
C GLN A 132 0.12 -9.48 -10.07
N LEU A 133 0.28 -8.54 -11.00
CA LEU A 133 1.40 -8.51 -11.93
C LEU A 133 2.73 -8.34 -11.18
N LEU A 134 2.82 -7.38 -10.25
CA LEU A 134 4.00 -7.17 -9.41
C LEU A 134 4.43 -8.46 -8.69
N VAL A 135 3.48 -9.13 -8.04
CA VAL A 135 3.72 -10.39 -7.32
C VAL A 135 4.19 -11.48 -8.29
N LYS A 136 3.50 -11.63 -9.43
CA LYS A 136 3.77 -12.68 -10.42
C LYS A 136 5.13 -12.52 -11.11
N THR A 137 5.62 -11.29 -11.27
CA THR A 137 6.88 -10.99 -11.96
C THR A 137 8.06 -10.81 -11.00
N GLY A 138 7.87 -11.00 -9.69
CA GLY A 138 8.94 -10.86 -8.71
C GLY A 138 10.11 -11.81 -8.97
N LEU A 139 11.34 -11.32 -8.80
CA LEU A 139 12.57 -12.02 -9.22
C LEU A 139 13.14 -13.01 -8.19
N ASN A 140 12.36 -13.46 -7.20
CA ASN A 140 12.84 -14.54 -6.34
C ASN A 140 13.10 -15.82 -7.16
N PRO A 141 14.15 -16.60 -6.86
CA PRO A 141 14.52 -17.77 -7.67
C PRO A 141 13.41 -18.81 -7.86
N ASP A 142 12.49 -18.93 -6.90
CA ASP A 142 11.33 -19.83 -6.94
C ASP A 142 9.99 -19.09 -7.06
N HIS A 143 10.03 -17.76 -7.23
CA HIS A 143 8.87 -16.85 -7.22
C HIS A 143 7.99 -16.97 -5.96
N THR A 144 8.50 -17.57 -4.88
CA THR A 144 7.78 -17.67 -3.62
C THR A 144 8.04 -16.45 -2.76
N TRP A 145 7.10 -16.20 -1.85
CA TRP A 145 7.22 -15.14 -0.88
C TRP A 145 8.15 -15.53 0.28
N ASN A 146 9.00 -14.61 0.72
CA ASN A 146 9.68 -14.68 2.02
C ASN A 146 9.73 -13.31 2.70
N GLN A 147 9.95 -13.30 4.02
CA GLN A 147 9.95 -12.09 4.83
C GLN A 147 11.03 -11.05 4.48
N TYR A 148 12.10 -11.45 3.80
CA TYR A 148 13.26 -10.57 3.52
C TYR A 148 13.10 -9.81 2.22
N THR A 149 12.56 -10.48 1.20
CA THR A 149 12.52 -9.98 -0.18
C THR A 149 11.11 -9.94 -0.76
N GLY A 150 10.11 -10.39 0.00
CA GLY A 150 8.76 -10.56 -0.50
C GLY A 150 8.76 -11.58 -1.64
N TYR A 151 8.20 -11.22 -2.78
CA TYR A 151 8.24 -12.00 -4.02
C TYR A 151 9.51 -11.75 -4.87
N GLY A 152 10.42 -10.91 -4.38
CA GLY A 152 11.71 -10.62 -4.99
C GLY A 152 11.81 -9.23 -5.60
N GLY A 153 12.95 -8.99 -6.26
CA GLY A 153 13.24 -7.73 -6.94
C GLY A 153 12.16 -7.39 -7.95
N ILE A 154 11.75 -6.12 -7.99
CA ILE A 154 10.82 -5.62 -9.00
C ILE A 154 11.45 -5.73 -10.39
N ASP A 155 10.69 -6.26 -11.36
CA ASP A 155 11.11 -6.40 -12.77
C ASP A 155 10.29 -5.47 -13.69
N PRO A 156 10.80 -4.26 -14.01
CA PRO A 156 10.12 -3.36 -14.92
C PRO A 156 9.94 -3.95 -16.33
N GLY A 157 10.89 -4.78 -16.78
CA GLY A 157 10.84 -5.41 -18.09
C GLY A 157 9.66 -6.37 -18.19
N ALA A 158 9.52 -7.28 -17.23
CA ALA A 158 8.39 -8.21 -17.19
C ALA A 158 7.05 -7.48 -17.00
N MET A 159 6.98 -6.50 -16.09
CA MET A 159 5.74 -5.75 -15.82
C MET A 159 5.25 -4.95 -17.04
N LEU A 160 6.15 -4.46 -17.89
CA LEU A 160 5.75 -3.71 -19.09
C LEU A 160 5.40 -4.60 -20.29
N ASN A 161 5.66 -5.90 -20.21
CA ASN A 161 5.46 -6.85 -21.32
C ASN A 161 4.42 -7.95 -21.04
N ALA A 162 3.88 -8.05 -19.82
CA ALA A 162 2.81 -8.99 -19.49
C ALA A 162 1.49 -8.23 -19.18
N ASP A 163 0.44 -8.54 -19.93
CA ASP A 163 -0.87 -7.88 -19.81
C ASP A 163 -1.59 -8.30 -18.50
N PRO A 164 -1.76 -7.36 -17.54
CA PRO A 164 -2.40 -7.66 -16.25
C PRO A 164 -3.92 -7.76 -16.33
N THR A 165 -4.57 -7.34 -17.43
CA THR A 165 -6.05 -7.33 -17.53
C THR A 165 -6.66 -8.73 -17.52
N THR A 166 -5.83 -9.76 -17.75
CA THR A 166 -6.20 -11.17 -17.66
C THR A 166 -6.05 -11.77 -16.25
N LEU A 167 -5.43 -11.03 -15.32
CA LEU A 167 -5.23 -11.47 -13.94
C LEU A 167 -6.50 -11.24 -13.11
N PRO A 168 -6.68 -12.01 -12.01
CA PRO A 168 -7.81 -11.79 -11.11
C PRO A 168 -7.84 -10.36 -10.56
N ASP A 169 -9.02 -9.74 -10.53
CA ASP A 169 -9.22 -8.44 -9.89
C ASP A 169 -9.44 -8.60 -8.38
N VAL A 170 -8.46 -9.21 -7.71
CA VAL A 170 -8.44 -9.43 -6.27
C VAL A 170 -7.08 -8.96 -5.76
N ASN A 171 -7.06 -8.17 -4.69
CA ASN A 171 -5.80 -7.66 -4.14
C ASN A 171 -4.98 -8.82 -3.53
N PRO A 172 -3.79 -9.16 -4.06
CA PRO A 172 -2.98 -10.26 -3.53
C PRO A 172 -2.33 -9.94 -2.18
N LEU A 173 -2.46 -8.71 -1.69
CA LEU A 173 -1.89 -8.20 -0.45
C LEU A 173 -2.97 -7.89 0.59
N ALA A 174 -4.24 -8.24 0.35
CA ALA A 174 -5.35 -7.95 1.26
C ALA A 174 -5.25 -8.71 2.60
N ASP A 175 -4.60 -9.86 2.58
CA ASP A 175 -4.20 -10.60 3.77
C ASP A 175 -2.69 -10.82 3.69
N LYS A 176 -1.97 -10.24 4.64
CA LYS A 176 -0.53 -10.44 4.77
C LYS A 176 -0.19 -11.48 5.83
N GLY A 177 -1.17 -12.07 6.51
CA GLY A 177 -0.95 -12.90 7.70
C GLY A 177 -0.85 -12.05 8.97
N ASN A 178 -0.67 -12.73 10.11
CA ASN A 178 -0.57 -12.12 11.45
C ASN A 178 -1.73 -11.17 11.83
N GLY A 179 -2.90 -11.33 11.22
CA GLY A 179 -4.06 -10.47 11.48
C GLY A 179 -3.93 -9.07 10.88
N SER A 180 -3.26 -8.93 9.73
CA SER A 180 -3.16 -7.65 9.02
C SER A 180 -4.54 -7.03 8.80
N SER A 181 -4.62 -5.71 9.01
CA SER A 181 -5.83 -4.93 8.81
C SER A 181 -5.57 -3.79 7.80
N PRO A 182 -6.61 -3.18 7.20
CA PRO A 182 -8.00 -3.62 7.23
C PRO A 182 -8.19 -4.97 6.52
N THR A 183 -9.05 -5.82 7.08
CA THR A 183 -9.50 -7.05 6.41
C THR A 183 -10.38 -6.72 5.19
N PRO A 184 -10.58 -7.65 4.24
CA PRO A 184 -11.52 -7.45 3.14
C PRO A 184 -12.92 -6.99 3.58
N ASP A 185 -13.43 -7.55 4.68
CA ASP A 185 -14.72 -7.17 5.26
C ASP A 185 -14.72 -5.75 5.82
N GLU A 186 -13.62 -5.30 6.44
CA GLU A 186 -13.47 -3.92 6.90
C GLU A 186 -13.36 -2.96 5.72
N VAL A 187 -12.62 -3.31 4.67
CA VAL A 187 -12.59 -2.53 3.42
C VAL A 187 -14.00 -2.38 2.83
N GLN A 188 -14.78 -3.47 2.84
CA GLN A 188 -16.18 -3.43 2.38
C GLN A 188 -17.07 -2.59 3.31
N GLN A 189 -16.89 -2.65 4.63
CA GLN A 189 -17.60 -1.79 5.57
C GLN A 189 -17.37 -0.30 5.30
N TYR A 190 -16.12 0.07 4.99
CA TYR A 190 -15.78 1.43 4.58
C TYR A 190 -16.49 1.79 3.26
N ALA A 191 -16.44 0.91 2.25
CA ALA A 191 -17.10 1.13 0.96
C ALA A 191 -18.63 1.30 1.10
N ASP A 192 -19.23 0.52 1.99
CA ASP A 192 -20.66 0.52 2.27
C ASP A 192 -21.12 1.73 3.08
N GLY A 193 -20.19 2.52 3.65
CA GLY A 193 -20.51 3.68 4.47
C GLY A 193 -21.09 3.30 5.84
N VAL A 194 -20.74 2.15 6.40
CA VAL A 194 -21.30 1.67 7.69
C VAL A 194 -20.32 1.75 8.86
N VAL A 195 -19.10 2.23 8.62
CA VAL A 195 -18.11 2.54 9.68
C VAL A 195 -18.61 3.69 10.55
N ASN A 196 -18.36 3.58 11.87
CA ASN A 196 -18.66 4.65 12.81
C ASN A 196 -17.90 5.93 12.39
N PRO A 197 -18.60 7.04 12.10
CA PRO A 197 -17.97 8.28 11.68
C PRO A 197 -16.94 8.86 12.65
N ALA A 198 -17.04 8.57 13.95
CA ALA A 198 -16.07 9.03 14.94
C ALA A 198 -14.66 8.44 14.72
N GLN A 199 -14.56 7.32 13.99
CA GLN A 199 -13.27 6.70 13.62
C GLN A 199 -12.72 7.24 12.29
N ILE A 200 -13.52 8.04 11.57
CA ILE A 200 -13.15 8.58 10.26
C ILE A 200 -12.53 9.96 10.45
N VAL A 201 -11.21 10.02 10.35
CA VAL A 201 -10.43 11.26 10.57
C VAL A 201 -9.91 11.80 9.25
N ASN A 202 -10.12 13.10 9.00
CA ASN A 202 -9.61 13.82 7.82
C ASN A 202 -10.03 13.23 6.46
N ASP A 203 -11.22 12.62 6.39
CA ASP A 203 -11.78 12.05 5.18
C ASP A 203 -13.11 12.71 4.79
N ASN A 204 -13.00 13.76 3.98
CA ASN A 204 -14.14 14.45 3.39
C ASN A 204 -14.83 13.70 2.24
N SER A 205 -14.35 12.51 1.87
CA SER A 205 -14.97 11.69 0.82
C SER A 205 -15.84 10.56 1.36
N TYR A 206 -15.77 10.29 2.66
CA TYR A 206 -16.62 9.33 3.32
C TYR A 206 -18.03 9.90 3.54
N SER A 207 -19.04 9.05 3.49
CA SER A 207 -20.41 9.39 3.89
C SER A 207 -20.98 8.24 4.68
N TYR A 208 -21.56 8.52 5.84
CA TYR A 208 -22.24 7.52 6.64
C TYR A 208 -23.59 7.17 6.01
N ARG A 209 -23.89 5.88 5.91
CA ARG A 209 -25.07 5.31 5.23
C ARG A 209 -25.77 4.23 6.05
N GLY A 210 -25.37 4.06 7.31
CA GLY A 210 -25.97 3.09 8.24
C GLY A 210 -27.34 3.51 8.76
N PHE A 211 -27.84 2.83 9.79
CA PHE A 211 -29.16 3.09 10.38
C PHE A 211 -29.11 3.81 11.73
N ASP A 212 -27.92 4.11 12.26
CA ASP A 212 -27.81 4.76 13.56
C ASP A 212 -28.18 6.24 13.46
N GLU A 213 -29.43 6.55 13.84
CA GLU A 213 -29.97 7.93 13.79
C GLU A 213 -29.32 8.84 14.82
N SER A 214 -28.72 8.30 15.89
CA SER A 214 -28.10 9.11 16.95
C SER A 214 -26.94 9.95 16.42
N LEU A 215 -26.26 9.46 15.38
CA LEU A 215 -25.13 10.11 14.73
C LEU A 215 -25.51 11.40 13.98
N ILE A 216 -26.80 11.62 13.64
CA ILE A 216 -27.26 12.87 13.01
C ILE A 216 -27.08 14.06 13.95
N THR A 217 -27.30 13.82 15.25
CA THR A 217 -27.28 14.87 16.27
C THR A 217 -25.96 14.97 17.00
N ASP A 218 -25.02 14.05 16.75
CA ASP A 218 -23.72 14.04 17.39
C ASP A 218 -22.81 15.15 16.79
N PRO A 219 -22.40 16.15 17.58
CA PRO A 219 -21.56 17.24 17.08
C PRO A 219 -20.15 16.81 16.68
N LEU A 220 -19.71 15.60 17.05
CA LEU A 220 -18.43 15.02 16.65
C LEU A 220 -18.49 14.38 15.26
N VAL A 221 -19.69 14.09 14.75
CA VAL A 221 -19.90 13.52 13.41
C VAL A 221 -19.85 14.65 12.38
N THR A 222 -18.74 14.72 11.65
CA THR A 222 -18.50 15.78 10.66
C THR A 222 -18.68 15.33 9.21
N VAL A 223 -19.01 14.05 8.99
CA VAL A 223 -19.20 13.48 7.65
C VAL A 223 -20.67 13.57 7.21
N PRO A 224 -20.96 13.70 5.90
CA PRO A 224 -22.32 13.61 5.39
C PRO A 224 -23.00 12.30 5.80
N THR A 225 -24.27 12.37 6.23
CA THR A 225 -25.05 11.22 6.69
C THR A 225 -26.30 11.01 5.82
N HIS A 226 -26.48 9.80 5.30
CA HIS A 226 -27.56 9.35 4.43
C HIS A 226 -28.13 8.02 4.92
N LEU A 227 -28.94 8.06 5.98
CA LEU A 227 -29.40 6.86 6.68
C LEU A 227 -30.07 5.82 5.76
N GLY A 228 -29.75 4.54 5.96
CA GLY A 228 -30.36 3.41 5.27
C GLY A 228 -30.03 3.30 3.77
N THR A 229 -29.16 4.17 3.24
CA THR A 229 -28.80 4.19 1.81
C THR A 229 -27.59 3.33 1.47
N SER A 230 -27.04 2.59 2.45
CA SER A 230 -25.88 1.74 2.21
C SER A 230 -26.19 0.66 1.17
N PRO A 231 -25.33 0.45 0.15
CA PRO A 231 -25.47 -0.66 -0.79
C PRO A 231 -25.64 -2.02 -0.09
N ARG A 232 -25.05 -2.18 1.09
CA ARG A 232 -25.12 -3.38 1.93
C ARG A 232 -26.55 -3.85 2.22
N TYR A 233 -27.50 -2.92 2.33
CA TYR A 233 -28.89 -3.25 2.67
C TYR A 233 -29.75 -3.57 1.45
N HIS A 234 -29.21 -3.40 0.25
CA HIS A 234 -29.94 -3.52 -1.02
C HIS A 234 -29.34 -4.57 -1.96
N ALA A 235 -28.21 -5.18 -1.59
CA ALA A 235 -27.67 -6.35 -2.25
C ALA A 235 -28.61 -7.55 -2.03
N LYS A 236 -29.06 -8.19 -3.13
CA LYS A 236 -29.88 -9.40 -3.11
C LYS A 236 -29.03 -10.65 -3.24
#